data_AF-A0A3M2YFR2-F1
#
_entry.id   AF-A0A3M2YFR2-F1
#
_cell.length_a   1.000
_cell.length_b   1.000
_cell.length_c   1.000
_cell.angle_alpha   90.00
_cell.angle_beta   90.00
_cell.angle_gamma   90.00
#
_symmetry.space_group_name_H-M   'P 1'
#
loop_
_entity.id
_entity.type
_entity.pdbx_description
1 polymer ?
#
loop_
_entity_poly.entity_id
_entity_poly.type
_entity_poly.pdbx_seq_one_letter_code
_entity_poly.pdbx_strand_id
1 'polypeptide(L)'
;SIDGFGRTLQTRQKVEDGDAYSVDEWGNLELVDGKPKIVHASPRWRISERVEYNNKGLAVRVYRPYFANSHLYVNDASIRSQNIVDKQFYDPLGRPTITITAKGWMRRQTYRVWYTISEDENDTAEEVLAARKAAEHG
;
A
#
# COMPACT_ATOMS: atom_id res chain seq x y z
N SER A 1 -12.49 -5.83 9.06
CA SER A 1 -13.34 -4.63 9.12
C SER A 1 -13.84 -4.27 7.75
N ILE A 2 -15.03 -3.67 7.70
CA ILE A 2 -15.65 -3.11 6.50
C ILE A 2 -15.75 -1.59 6.64
N ASP A 3 -15.82 -0.86 5.53
CA ASP A 3 -16.14 0.57 5.53
C ASP A 3 -17.67 0.82 5.51
N GLY A 4 -18.07 2.09 5.56
CA GLY A 4 -19.49 2.49 5.48
C GLY A 4 -20.18 2.20 4.15
N PHE A 5 -19.44 1.73 3.14
CA PHE A 5 -19.96 1.29 1.85
C PHE A 5 -19.99 -0.24 1.72
N GLY A 6 -19.70 -0.98 2.81
CA GLY A 6 -19.70 -2.43 2.84
C GLY A 6 -18.45 -3.09 2.21
N ARG A 7 -17.42 -2.31 1.88
CA ARG A 7 -16.19 -2.83 1.26
C ARG A 7 -15.24 -3.33 2.35
N THR A 8 -14.52 -4.41 2.06
CA THR A 8 -13.52 -4.93 2.99
C THR A 8 -12.31 -4.00 3.04
N LEU A 9 -12.02 -3.45 4.22
CA LEU A 9 -10.82 -2.61 4.44
C LEU A 9 -9.60 -3.44 4.78
N GLN A 10 -9.78 -4.44 5.64
CA GLN A 10 -8.72 -5.34 6.08
C GLN A 10 -9.30 -6.59 6.75
N THR A 11 -8.66 -7.73 6.53
CA THR A 11 -8.91 -8.96 7.28
C THR A 11 -7.74 -9.24 8.23
N ARG A 12 -8.04 -10.01 9.27
CA ARG A 12 -7.13 -10.35 10.35
C ARG A 12 -7.24 -11.84 10.59
N GLN A 13 -6.11 -12.53 10.54
CA GLN A 13 -6.03 -13.95 10.79
C GLN A 13 -5.05 -14.19 11.92
N LYS A 14 -5.47 -14.88 12.98
CA LYS A 14 -4.55 -15.33 14.03
C LYS A 14 -3.60 -16.36 13.41
N VAL A 15 -2.32 -16.22 13.67
CA VAL A 15 -1.25 -17.09 13.17
C VAL A 15 -0.33 -17.48 14.32
N GLU A 16 0.57 -18.43 14.07
CA GLU A 16 1.61 -18.82 15.02
C GLU A 16 2.42 -17.62 15.49
N ASP A 17 2.94 -17.71 16.70
CA ASP A 17 3.73 -16.66 17.36
C ASP A 17 4.98 -16.30 16.54
N GLY A 18 5.50 -15.09 16.76
CA GLY A 18 6.71 -14.61 16.08
C GLY A 18 6.77 -13.10 15.97
N ASP A 19 7.69 -12.62 15.15
CA ASP A 19 7.92 -11.19 15.00
C ASP A 19 6.74 -10.51 14.29
N ALA A 20 6.35 -9.36 14.83
CA ALA A 20 5.23 -8.55 14.37
C ALA A 20 5.44 -7.08 14.70
N TYR A 21 4.73 -6.21 13.98
CA TYR A 21 4.67 -4.79 14.33
C TYR A 21 3.87 -4.57 15.60
N SER A 22 4.37 -3.68 16.44
CA SER A 22 3.70 -3.28 17.67
C SER A 22 2.61 -2.25 17.37
N VAL A 23 1.40 -2.56 17.82
CA VAL A 23 0.21 -1.73 17.71
C VAL A 23 -0.24 -1.37 19.11
N ASP A 24 -0.52 -0.07 19.34
CA ASP A 24 -1.01 0.45 20.60
C ASP A 24 -2.52 0.11 20.84
N GLU A 25 -3.05 0.51 21.99
CA GLU A 25 -4.45 0.28 22.37
C GLU A 25 -5.46 1.01 21.46
N TRP A 26 -5.02 2.03 20.74
CA TRP A 26 -5.83 2.83 19.83
C TRP A 26 -5.72 2.36 18.37
N GLY A 27 -4.92 1.32 18.09
CA GLY A 27 -4.71 0.79 16.75
C GLY A 27 -3.64 1.54 15.93
N ASN A 28 -2.81 2.38 16.53
CA ASN A 28 -1.69 3.00 15.80
C ASN A 28 -0.44 2.14 15.88
N LEU A 29 0.42 2.24 14.85
CA LEU A 29 1.71 1.56 14.87
C LEU A 29 2.69 2.35 15.74
N GLU A 30 3.31 1.67 16.71
CA GLU A 30 4.43 2.25 17.43
C GLU A 30 5.64 2.35 16.49
N LEU A 31 6.25 3.53 16.42
CA LEU A 31 7.40 3.78 15.54
C LEU A 31 8.68 3.99 16.36
N VAL A 32 9.79 3.44 15.85
CA VAL A 32 11.16 3.70 16.30
C VAL A 32 11.96 4.14 15.08
N ASP A 33 12.59 5.32 15.16
CA ASP A 33 13.34 5.93 14.04
C ASP A 33 12.54 6.03 12.73
N GLY A 34 11.24 6.29 12.85
CA GLY A 34 10.32 6.40 11.70
C GLY A 34 9.94 5.07 11.06
N LYS A 35 10.33 3.92 11.62
CA LYS A 35 9.95 2.57 11.17
C LYS A 35 9.09 1.86 12.21
N PRO A 36 8.26 0.86 11.85
CA PRO A 36 7.42 0.16 12.80
C PRO A 36 8.29 -0.62 13.79
N LYS A 37 8.00 -0.47 15.09
CA LYS A 37 8.65 -1.23 16.14
C LYS A 37 8.29 -2.71 16.00
N ILE A 38 9.30 -3.57 15.95
CA ILE A 38 9.12 -5.02 15.87
C ILE A 38 9.19 -5.60 17.28
N VAL A 39 8.23 -6.45 17.62
CA VAL A 39 8.16 -7.20 18.88
C VAL A 39 7.86 -8.67 18.60
N HIS A 40 8.29 -9.55 19.50
CA HIS A 40 7.82 -10.93 19.51
C HIS A 40 6.38 -10.97 20.02
N ALA A 41 5.45 -11.44 19.19
CA ALA A 41 4.03 -11.43 19.46
C ALA A 41 3.50 -12.85 19.72
N SER A 42 2.81 -13.00 20.84
CA SER A 42 2.02 -14.18 21.25
C SER A 42 0.77 -13.67 21.95
N PRO A 43 -0.37 -13.47 21.26
CA PRO A 43 -0.68 -13.96 19.91
C PRO A 43 -0.21 -13.03 18.78
N ARG A 44 0.07 -13.59 17.61
CA ARG A 44 0.37 -12.85 16.37
C ARG A 44 -0.80 -12.87 15.37
N TRP A 45 -0.97 -11.77 14.64
CA TRP A 45 -2.03 -11.59 13.65
C TRP A 45 -1.45 -11.22 12.30
N ARG A 46 -1.88 -11.92 11.24
CA ARG A 46 -1.63 -11.52 9.85
C ARG A 46 -2.70 -10.54 9.40
N ILE A 47 -2.29 -9.32 9.06
CA ILE A 47 -3.14 -8.31 8.44
C ILE A 47 -3.05 -8.49 6.93
N SER A 48 -4.19 -8.69 6.27
CA SER A 48 -4.24 -8.86 4.81
C SER A 48 -3.90 -7.57 4.06
N GLU A 49 -3.78 -7.69 2.73
CA GLU A 49 -3.70 -6.53 1.84
C GLU A 49 -4.88 -5.59 2.12
N ARG A 50 -4.53 -4.44 2.69
CA ARG A 50 -5.47 -3.36 2.92
C ARG A 50 -5.63 -2.61 1.60
N VAL A 51 -6.85 -2.18 1.30
CA VAL A 51 -7.13 -1.37 0.12
C VAL A 51 -7.75 -0.05 0.56
N GLU A 52 -7.11 1.05 0.16
CA GLU A 52 -7.69 2.39 0.27
C GLU A 52 -8.45 2.70 -1.02
N TYR A 53 -9.68 3.17 -0.88
CA TYR A 53 -10.53 3.52 -2.00
C TYR A 53 -10.71 5.03 -2.09
N ASN A 54 -10.81 5.57 -3.32
CA ASN A 54 -11.29 6.93 -3.51
C ASN A 54 -12.83 7.00 -3.41
N ASN A 55 -13.40 8.20 -3.55
CA ASN A 55 -14.85 8.43 -3.47
C ASN A 55 -15.65 7.72 -4.58
N LYS A 56 -14.98 7.29 -5.67
CA LYS A 56 -15.59 6.46 -6.73
C LYS A 56 -15.51 4.95 -6.45
N GLY A 57 -14.89 4.57 -5.34
CA GLY A 57 -14.66 3.17 -4.98
C GLY A 57 -13.55 2.47 -5.77
N LEU A 58 -12.68 3.24 -6.41
CA LEU A 58 -11.50 2.69 -7.08
C LEU A 58 -10.34 2.59 -6.08
N ALA A 59 -9.59 1.48 -6.13
CA ALA A 59 -8.48 1.20 -5.24
C ALA A 59 -7.28 2.12 -5.55
N VAL A 60 -6.97 3.10 -4.70
CA VAL A 60 -5.86 4.04 -4.95
C VAL A 60 -4.57 3.67 -4.24
N ARG A 61 -4.65 2.86 -3.19
CA ARG A 61 -3.49 2.36 -2.45
C ARG A 61 -3.74 0.91 -2.04
N VAL A 62 -2.83 0.03 -2.43
CA VAL A 62 -2.85 -1.38 -2.06
C VAL A 62 -1.63 -1.66 -1.18
N TYR A 63 -1.89 -1.94 0.09
CA TYR A 63 -0.86 -2.16 1.09
C TYR A 63 -0.42 -3.62 1.09
N ARG A 64 0.86 -3.86 1.33
CA ARG A 64 1.37 -5.22 1.51
C ARG A 64 0.89 -5.83 2.84
N PRO A 65 0.67 -7.15 2.90
CA PRO A 65 0.35 -7.81 4.17
C PRO A 65 1.51 -7.68 5.15
N TYR A 66 1.19 -7.59 6.44
CA TYR A 66 2.18 -7.56 7.51
C TYR A 66 1.63 -8.26 8.76
N PHE A 67 2.52 -8.53 9.71
CA PHE A 67 2.14 -9.09 11.00
C PHE A 67 1.99 -7.99 12.05
N ALA A 68 1.00 -8.13 12.93
CA ALA A 68 0.76 -7.25 14.07
C ALA A 68 0.59 -8.06 15.36
N ASN A 69 0.98 -7.47 16.50
CA ASN A 69 0.76 -8.05 17.83
C ASN A 69 -0.69 -7.90 18.34
N SER A 70 -1.57 -7.26 17.55
CA SER A 70 -2.94 -6.95 17.94
C SER A 70 -3.94 -7.30 16.83
N HIS A 71 -5.16 -7.64 17.24
CA HIS A 71 -6.31 -7.88 16.37
C HIS A 71 -7.14 -6.61 16.12
N LEU A 72 -6.76 -5.48 16.72
CA LEU A 72 -7.46 -4.22 16.56
C LEU A 72 -7.36 -3.71 15.12
N TYR A 73 -8.22 -2.75 14.80
CA TYR A 73 -8.13 -2.08 13.52
C TYR A 73 -6.89 -1.19 13.49
N VAL A 74 -5.98 -1.39 12.53
CA VAL A 74 -4.77 -0.55 12.42
C VAL A 74 -5.09 0.73 11.65
N ASN A 75 -4.79 1.87 12.26
CA ASN A 75 -5.04 3.20 11.73
C ASN A 75 -4.14 3.53 10.53
N ASP A 76 -4.80 3.98 9.47
CA ASP A 76 -4.25 4.39 8.17
C ASP A 76 -3.14 5.43 8.27
N ALA A 77 -3.27 6.40 9.20
CA ALA A 77 -2.31 7.50 9.32
C ALA A 77 -0.88 6.99 9.58
N SER A 78 -0.77 5.92 10.38
CA SER A 78 0.51 5.35 10.78
C SER A 78 1.17 4.51 9.68
N ILE A 79 0.38 3.92 8.77
CA ILE A 79 0.89 3.10 7.66
C ILE A 79 1.25 3.96 6.45
N ARG A 80 0.52 5.06 6.21
CA ARG A 80 0.78 5.95 5.06
C ARG A 80 2.22 6.48 5.02
N SER A 81 2.83 6.72 6.18
CA SER A 81 4.22 7.19 6.30
C SER A 81 5.26 6.12 5.94
N GLN A 82 4.89 4.83 5.96
CA GLN A 82 5.83 3.72 5.78
C GLN A 82 6.10 3.38 4.30
N ASN A 83 5.38 4.00 3.35
CA ASN A 83 5.60 3.87 1.90
C ASN A 83 5.62 2.44 1.30
N ILE A 84 5.24 1.39 2.06
CA ILE A 84 5.16 0.00 1.55
C ILE A 84 3.81 -0.24 0.86
N VAL A 85 3.51 0.59 -0.15
CA VAL A 85 2.19 0.62 -0.79
C VAL A 85 2.33 0.79 -2.30
N ASP A 86 1.55 0.02 -3.05
CA ASP A 86 1.40 0.25 -4.47
C ASP A 86 0.34 1.35 -4.66
N LYS A 87 0.68 2.43 -5.37
CA LYS A 87 -0.23 3.53 -5.68
C LYS A 87 -0.80 3.34 -7.07
N GLN A 88 -2.13 3.38 -7.18
CA GLN A 88 -2.82 3.18 -8.44
C GLN A 88 -3.52 4.46 -8.87
N PHE A 89 -3.31 4.83 -10.13
CA PHE A 89 -3.92 5.96 -10.80
C PHE A 89 -4.89 5.47 -11.88
N TYR A 90 -5.88 6.32 -12.16
CA TYR A 90 -6.98 6.03 -13.06
C TYR A 90 -7.24 7.19 -14.01
N ASP A 91 -7.72 6.89 -15.20
CA ASP A 91 -8.27 7.90 -16.10
C ASP A 91 -9.71 8.32 -15.67
N PRO A 92 -10.31 9.34 -16.32
CA PRO A 92 -11.67 9.76 -15.99
C PRO A 92 -12.74 8.67 -16.13
N LEU A 93 -12.50 7.67 -16.98
CA LEU A 93 -13.38 6.51 -17.20
C LEU A 93 -13.20 5.43 -16.13
N GLY A 94 -12.23 5.57 -15.23
CA GLY A 94 -11.96 4.63 -14.14
C GLY A 94 -11.06 3.46 -14.53
N ARG A 95 -10.37 3.53 -15.67
CA ARG A 95 -9.41 2.49 -16.09
C ARG A 95 -8.04 2.75 -15.47
N PRO A 96 -7.31 1.71 -15.03
CA PRO A 96 -5.99 1.88 -14.44
C PRO A 96 -4.98 2.38 -15.47
N THR A 97 -4.23 3.43 -15.16
CA THR A 97 -3.25 4.04 -16.09
C THR A 97 -1.82 3.94 -15.59
N ILE A 98 -1.57 4.23 -14.32
CA ILE A 98 -0.23 4.20 -13.75
C ILE A 98 -0.29 3.45 -12.43
N THR A 99 0.67 2.55 -12.22
CA THR A 99 0.91 1.94 -10.91
C THR A 99 2.32 2.31 -10.47
N ILE A 100 2.46 2.96 -9.32
CA ILE A 100 3.77 3.14 -8.68
C ILE A 100 3.91 2.08 -7.60
N THR A 101 4.82 1.15 -7.78
CA THR A 101 5.07 0.05 -6.84
C THR A 101 5.61 0.57 -5.51
N ALA A 102 5.49 -0.24 -4.45
CA ALA A 102 6.09 0.05 -3.14
C ALA A 102 7.62 0.30 -3.21
N LYS A 103 8.30 -0.27 -4.22
CA LYS A 103 9.75 -0.04 -4.48
C LYS A 103 10.01 1.25 -5.28
N GLY A 104 8.95 1.96 -5.68
CA GLY A 104 9.00 3.22 -6.41
C GLY A 104 9.22 3.09 -7.91
N TRP A 105 9.03 1.89 -8.49
CA TRP A 105 9.02 1.69 -9.96
C TRP A 105 7.63 1.91 -10.54
N MET A 106 7.57 2.23 -11.83
CA MET A 106 6.34 2.53 -12.52
C MET A 106 5.88 1.34 -13.38
N ARG A 107 4.58 1.12 -13.50
CA ARG A 107 3.95 0.41 -14.62
C ARG A 107 2.98 1.37 -15.27
N ARG A 108 2.85 1.31 -16.60
CA ARG A 108 1.99 2.20 -17.36
C ARG A 108 1.09 1.42 -18.33
N GLN A 109 -0.18 1.80 -18.35
CA GLN A 109 -1.19 1.37 -19.31
C GLN A 109 -1.65 2.59 -20.09
N THR A 110 -1.47 2.55 -21.40
CA THR A 110 -1.92 3.62 -22.30
C THR A 110 -2.98 3.10 -23.24
N TYR A 111 -4.19 3.62 -23.11
CA TYR A 111 -5.33 3.27 -23.97
C TYR A 111 -5.34 4.19 -25.20
N ARG A 112 -5.23 3.59 -26.40
CA ARG A 112 -5.47 4.26 -27.68
C ARG A 112 -6.77 3.74 -28.28
N VAL A 113 -7.23 4.37 -29.37
CA VAL A 113 -8.51 4.02 -30.01
C VAL A 113 -8.51 2.59 -30.54
N TRP A 114 -7.38 2.10 -31.04
CA TRP A 114 -7.28 0.82 -31.75
C TRP A 114 -6.39 -0.21 -31.05
N TYR A 115 -5.67 0.18 -30.00
CA TYR A 115 -4.75 -0.70 -29.28
C TYR A 115 -4.47 -0.17 -27.87
N THR A 116 -3.86 -1.01 -27.04
CA THR A 116 -3.37 -0.65 -25.70
C THR A 116 -1.87 -0.90 -25.65
N ILE A 117 -1.16 -0.03 -24.96
CA ILE A 117 0.26 -0.19 -24.65
C ILE A 117 0.38 -0.57 -23.18
N SER A 118 1.12 -1.65 -22.90
CA SER A 118 1.44 -2.12 -21.56
C SER A 118 2.95 -2.01 -21.37
N GLU A 119 3.37 -1.23 -20.38
CA GLU A 119 4.78 -1.01 -20.04
C GLU A 119 5.01 -1.44 -18.58
N ASP A 120 5.99 -2.30 -18.37
CA ASP A 120 6.37 -2.81 -17.05
C ASP A 120 7.41 -1.91 -16.35
N GLU A 121 7.92 -2.37 -15.21
CA GLU A 121 8.95 -1.67 -14.44
C GLU A 121 10.25 -1.46 -15.20
N ASN A 122 10.64 -2.37 -16.08
CA ASN A 122 11.87 -2.27 -16.87
C ASN A 122 11.67 -1.30 -18.03
N ASP A 123 10.52 -1.36 -18.72
CA ASP A 123 10.19 -0.47 -19.82
C ASP A 123 10.19 1.01 -19.38
N THR A 124 9.77 1.27 -18.14
CA THR A 124 9.68 2.64 -17.59
C THR A 124 10.87 3.04 -16.71
N ALA A 125 11.86 2.16 -16.54
CA ALA A 125 12.95 2.35 -15.57
C ALA A 125 13.75 3.64 -15.82
N GLU A 126 14.10 3.92 -17.08
CA GLU A 126 14.88 5.10 -17.45
C GLU A 126 14.16 6.41 -17.12
N GLU A 127 12.85 6.48 -17.39
CA GLU A 127 12.00 7.63 -17.06
C GLU A 127 11.95 7.85 -15.54
N VAL A 128 11.78 6.78 -14.77
CA VAL A 128 11.76 6.84 -13.30
C VAL A 128 13.11 7.32 -12.75
N LEU A 129 14.23 6.83 -13.30
CA LEU A 129 15.57 7.25 -12.88
C LEU A 129 15.81 8.73 -13.20
N ALA A 130 15.41 9.18 -14.39
CA ALA A 130 15.51 10.58 -14.79
C ALA A 130 14.70 11.50 -13.85
N ALA A 131 13.46 11.11 -13.52
CA ALA A 131 12.61 11.86 -12.61
C ALA A 131 13.18 11.95 -11.19
N ARG A 132 13.78 10.87 -10.67
CA ARG A 132 14.46 10.86 -9.37
C ARG A 132 15.64 11.82 -9.35
N LYS A 133 16.49 11.77 -10.37
CA LYS A 133 17.64 12.67 -10.48
C LYS A 133 17.20 14.14 -10.54
N ALA A 134 16.11 14.45 -11.25
CA ALA A 134 15.57 15.81 -11.28
C ALA A 134 15.09 16.27 -9.90
N ALA A 135 14.47 15.40 -9.11
CA ALA A 135 13.99 15.70 -7.76
C ALA A 135 15.11 15.87 -6.71
N GLU A 136 16.32 15.35 -6.96
CA GLU A 136 17.48 15.52 -6.07
C GLU A 136 18.21 16.87 -6.28
N HIS A 137 17.98 17.53 -7.42
CA HIS A 137 18.66 18.77 -7.81
C HIS A 137 17.78 20.03 -7.73
N GLY A 138 16.53 19.91 -7.29
CA GLY A 138 15.60 21.03 -7.09
C GLY A 138 15.25 21.20 -5.62
#